data_AF-A0A7X2MUE0-F1
#
_entry.id   AF-A0A7X2MUE0-F1
#
_cell.length_a   1.000
_cell.length_b   1.000
_cell.length_c   1.000
_cell.angle_alpha   90.00
_cell.angle_beta   90.00
_cell.angle_gamma   90.00
#
_symmetry.space_group_name_H-M   'P 1'
#
loop_
_entity.id
_entity.type
_entity.pdbx_description
1 polymer ?
#
loop_
_entity_poly.entity_id
_entity_poly.type
_entity_poly.pdbx_seq_one_letter_code
_entity_poly.pdbx_strand_id
1 'polypeptide(L)'
;EQAGADGITVHLREDRRHITDRDVRILRDTIQTRMNLEMAVTDEMIGIACDIQPHFCCLVPEKRQEVTTEGGLDVAGQQEKMN
;
A
#
# COMPACT_ATOMS: atom_id res chain seq x y z
N GLU A 1 -16.80 -6.39 -1.36
CA GLU A 1 -16.97 -7.20 -0.13
C GLU A 1 -18.13 -8.17 -0.24
N GLN A 2 -19.37 -7.69 -0.34
CA GLN A 2 -20.60 -8.49 -0.31
C GLN A 2 -20.74 -9.56 -1.43
N ALA A 3 -19.93 -9.47 -2.49
CA ALA A 3 -19.87 -10.46 -3.56
C ALA A 3 -18.82 -11.58 -3.32
N GLY A 4 -18.34 -11.75 -2.09
CA GLY A 4 -17.41 -12.82 -1.70
C GLY A 4 -15.93 -12.42 -1.62
N ALA A 5 -15.61 -11.13 -1.55
CA ALA A 5 -14.24 -10.67 -1.36
C ALA A 5 -13.89 -10.61 0.14
N ASP A 6 -12.86 -11.34 0.57
CA ASP A 6 -12.40 -11.42 1.97
C ASP A 6 -11.58 -10.20 2.45
N GLY A 7 -11.31 -9.27 1.54
CA GLY A 7 -10.52 -8.08 1.79
C GLY A 7 -10.53 -7.16 0.57
N ILE A 8 -10.09 -5.92 0.80
CA ILE A 8 -9.94 -4.90 -0.23
C ILE A 8 -8.47 -4.46 -0.24
N THR A 9 -7.83 -4.61 -1.40
CA THR A 9 -6.46 -4.14 -1.62
C THR A 9 -6.50 -2.78 -2.32
N VAL A 10 -5.72 -1.83 -1.82
CA VAL A 10 -5.48 -0.54 -2.48
C VAL A 10 -4.00 -0.20 -2.48
N HIS A 11 -3.52 0.40 -3.56
CA HIS A 11 -2.13 0.84 -3.69
C HIS A 11 -2.05 2.36 -3.62
N LEU A 12 -1.55 2.88 -2.50
CA LEU A 12 -1.25 4.30 -2.35
C LEU A 12 0.16 4.57 -2.91
N ARG A 13 0.20 5.16 -4.11
CA ARG A 13 1.45 5.53 -4.80
C ARG A 13 1.98 6.87 -4.33
N GLU A 14 3.29 7.09 -4.43
CA GLU A 14 3.90 8.39 -4.11
C GLU A 14 3.35 9.52 -4.98
N ASP A 15 3.09 9.23 -6.26
CA ASP A 15 2.53 10.18 -7.21
C ASP A 15 1.00 10.34 -7.14
N ARG A 16 0.33 9.57 -6.26
CA ARG A 16 -1.14 9.55 -6.10
C ARG A 16 -1.89 9.40 -7.42
N ARG A 17 -1.36 8.61 -8.36
CA ARG A 17 -1.90 8.48 -9.73
C ARG A 17 -3.36 7.99 -9.79
N HIS A 18 -3.79 7.16 -8.84
CA HIS A 18 -5.14 6.56 -8.84
C HIS A 18 -5.83 6.65 -7.48
N ILE A 19 -5.20 6.09 -6.43
CA ILE A 19 -5.69 6.18 -5.05
C ILE A 19 -5.03 7.37 -4.38
N THR A 20 -5.83 8.16 -3.66
CA THR A 20 -5.39 9.32 -2.91
C THR A 20 -5.41 9.07 -1.40
N ASP A 21 -4.77 9.94 -0.62
CA ASP A 21 -4.79 9.88 0.85
C ASP A 21 -6.21 9.95 1.40
N ARG A 22 -7.09 10.72 0.74
CA ARG A 22 -8.50 10.83 1.10
C ARG A 22 -9.22 9.49 0.91
N ASP A 23 -8.99 8.82 -0.22
CA ASP A 23 -9.63 7.54 -0.52
C ASP A 23 -9.22 6.51 0.52
N VAL A 24 -7.93 6.45 0.87
CA VAL A 24 -7.41 5.54 1.90
C VAL A 24 -8.09 5.76 3.26
N ARG A 25 -8.25 7.01 3.70
CA ARG A 25 -8.93 7.34 4.97
C ARG A 25 -10.39 6.91 4.95
N ILE A 26 -11.13 7.25 3.88
CA ILE A 26 -12.55 6.89 3.76
C ILE A 26 -12.70 5.36 3.70
N LEU A 27 -11.86 4.67 2.93
CA LEU A 27 -11.87 3.22 2.83
C LEU A 27 -11.58 2.56 4.17
N ARG A 28 -10.62 3.06 4.95
CA ARG A 28 -10.32 2.55 6.30
C ARG A 28 -11.54 2.61 7.23
N ASP A 29 -12.36 3.65 7.12
CA ASP A 29 -13.56 3.84 7.93
C ASP A 29 -14.78 3.05 7.42
N THR A 30 -14.76 2.61 6.16
CA THR A 30 -15.95 2.03 5.50
C THR A 30 -15.83 0.55 5.15
N ILE A 31 -14.60 0.05 4.92
CA ILE A 31 -14.36 -1.38 4.66
C ILE A 31 -14.80 -2.19 5.88
N GLN A 32 -15.69 -3.15 5.67
CA GLN A 32 -16.17 -4.03 6.74
C GLN A 32 -15.33 -5.30 6.88
N THR A 33 -14.56 -5.64 5.85
CA THR A 33 -13.59 -6.74 5.87
C THR A 33 -12.17 -6.22 6.20
N ARG A 34 -11.13 -6.78 5.56
CA ARG A 34 -9.74 -6.45 5.82
C ARG A 34 -9.20 -5.56 4.71
N MET A 35 -8.70 -4.39 5.09
CA MET A 35 -7.90 -3.54 4.22
C MET A 35 -6.47 -4.08 4.09
N ASN A 36 -6.00 -4.24 2.86
CA ASN A 36 -4.60 -4.46 2.50
C ASN A 36 -4.05 -3.22 1.79
N LEU A 37 -3.08 -2.54 2.40
CA LEU A 37 -2.46 -1.34 1.84
C LEU A 37 -1.15 -1.70 1.14
N GLU A 38 -1.14 -1.60 -0.19
CA GLU A 38 0.07 -1.64 -1.00
C GLU A 38 0.75 -0.27 -1.02
N MET A 39 2.07 -0.24 -0.81
CA MET A 39 2.84 1.00 -0.78
C MET A 39 4.34 0.77 -1.02
N ALA A 40 5.06 1.83 -1.37
CA ALA A 40 6.51 1.83 -1.43
C ALA A 40 7.15 1.82 -0.03
N VAL A 41 8.38 1.32 0.07
CA VAL A 41 9.17 1.38 1.31
C VAL A 41 9.81 2.76 1.44
N THR A 42 9.04 3.76 1.87
CA THR A 42 9.53 5.11 2.17
C THR A 42 8.97 5.61 3.50
N ASP A 43 9.68 6.53 4.14
CA ASP A 43 9.28 7.05 5.47
C ASP A 43 7.90 7.71 5.43
N GLU A 44 7.56 8.40 4.33
CA GLU A 44 6.22 8.98 4.13
C GLU A 44 5.15 7.88 4.15
N MET A 45 5.33 6.83 3.35
CA MET A 45 4.36 5.74 3.23
C MET A 45 4.24 4.94 4.52
N ILE A 46 5.36 4.69 5.19
CA ILE A 46 5.38 4.02 6.50
C ILE A 46 4.62 4.85 7.53
N GLY A 47 4.86 6.17 7.58
CA GLY A 47 4.11 7.07 8.45
C GLY A 47 2.60 7.02 8.18
N ILE A 48 2.20 7.07 6.90
CA ILE A 48 0.79 6.96 6.51
C ILE A 48 0.21 5.60 6.95
N ALA A 49 0.90 4.49 6.73
CA ALA A 49 0.41 3.18 7.14
C ALA A 49 0.29 3.04 8.66
N CYS A 50 1.23 3.59 9.42
CA CYS A 50 1.17 3.62 10.88
C CYS A 50 -0.03 4.44 11.39
N ASP A 51 -0.36 5.55 10.73
CA ASP A 51 -1.53 6.37 11.05
C ASP A 51 -2.85 5.69 10.67
N ILE A 52 -2.90 5.07 9.49
CA ILE A 52 -4.10 4.41 8.95
C ILE A 52 -4.40 3.08 9.65
N GLN A 53 -3.38 2.37 10.11
CA GLN A 53 -3.49 1.04 10.71
C GLN A 53 -4.32 0.06 9.84
N PRO A 54 -3.89 -0.22 8.60
CA PRO A 54 -4.53 -1.27 7.79
C PRO A 54 -4.30 -2.65 8.43
N HIS A 55 -5.12 -3.64 8.06
CA HIS A 55 -4.94 -5.00 8.60
C HIS A 55 -3.70 -5.70 8.02
N PHE A 56 -3.37 -5.35 6.78
CA PHE A 56 -2.17 -5.81 6.08
C PHE A 56 -1.49 -4.65 5.37
N CYS A 57 -0.15 -4.72 5.29
CA CYS A 57 0.66 -3.91 4.40
C CYS A 57 1.42 -4.82 3.44
N CYS A 58 1.39 -4.50 2.15
CA CYS A 58 2.16 -5.17 1.13
C CYS A 58 3.19 -4.19 0.56
N LEU A 59 4.47 -4.44 0.85
CA LEU A 59 5.56 -3.58 0.40
C LEU A 59 5.92 -3.94 -1.04
N VAL A 60 5.74 -2.99 -1.95
CA VAL A 60 5.97 -3.18 -3.39
C VAL A 60 7.09 -2.26 -3.88
N PRO A 61 7.89 -2.67 -4.88
CA PRO A 61 8.83 -1.76 -5.50
C PRO A 61 8.04 -0.68 -6.26
N GLU A 62 8.48 0.56 -6.17
CA GLU A 62 7.87 1.65 -6.92
C GLU A 62 8.99 2.54 -7.48
N LYS A 63 9.07 2.65 -8.80
CA LYS A 63 9.81 3.74 -9.43
C LYS A 63 8.85 4.82 -9.91
N ARG A 64 9.20 6.09 -9.71
CA ARG A 64 8.42 7.24 -10.18
C ARG A 64 8.05 7.19 -11.67
N GLN A 65 8.90 6.57 -12.49
CA GLN A 65 8.73 6.47 -13.94
C GLN A 65 8.12 5.15 -14.41
N GLU A 66 7.90 4.17 -13.53
CA GLU A 66 7.32 2.88 -13.92
C GLU A 66 5.83 3.01 -14.26
N VAL A 67 5.45 2.37 -15.35
CA VAL A 67 4.05 2.28 -15.81
C VAL A 67 3.29 1.25 -14.97
N THR A 68 3.93 0.11 -14.67
CA THR A 68 3.49 -0.95 -13.73
C THR A 68 4.72 -1.55 -13.03
N THR A 69 4.54 -2.28 -11.92
CA THR A 69 5.63 -3.05 -11.30
C THR A 69 6.15 -4.11 -12.28
N GLU A 70 7.42 -4.02 -12.67
CA GLU A 70 8.02 -4.97 -13.62
C GLU A 70 8.70 -6.16 -12.91
N GLY A 71 8.83 -6.12 -11.58
CA GLY A 71 9.44 -7.17 -10.77
C GLY A 71 9.02 -7.14 -9.30
N GLY A 72 9.56 -8.08 -8.51
CA GLY A 72 9.37 -8.12 -7.06
C GLY A 72 10.27 -7.15 -6.31
N LEU A 73 9.94 -6.86 -5.05
CA LEU A 73 10.79 -6.06 -4.17
C LEU A 73 12.12 -6.80 -3.92
N ASP A 74 13.25 -6.14 -4.18
CA ASP A 74 14.57 -6.71 -3.88
C ASP A 74 14.87 -6.63 -2.38
N VAL A 75 14.32 -7.58 -1.62
CA VAL A 75 14.55 -7.71 -0.18
C VAL A 75 15.99 -8.15 0.12
N ALA A 76 16.55 -9.04 -0.71
CA ALA A 76 17.89 -9.58 -0.50
C ALA A 76 18.98 -8.50 -0.60
N GLY A 77 18.83 -7.57 -1.55
CA GLY A 77 19.73 -6.43 -1.72
C GLY A 77 19.45 -5.23 -0.80
N GLN A 78 18.32 -5.20 -0.08
CA GLN A 78 17.90 -4.05 0.74
C GLN A 78 17.61 -4.43 2.21
N GLN A 79 18.29 -5.43 2.77
CA GLN A 79 18.01 -5.94 4.12
C GLN A 79 17.99 -4.86 5.20
N GLU A 80 18.93 -3.90 5.19
CA GLU A 80 18.96 -2.81 6.18
C GLU A 80 17.70 -1.93 6.15
N LYS A 81 17.11 -1.74 4.97
CA LYS A 81 15.89 -0.95 4.79
C LYS A 81 14.63 -1.73 5.19
N MET A 82 14.71 -3.07 5.23
CA MET A 82 13.58 -3.97 5.49
C MET A 82 13.53 -4.48 6.94
N ASN A 83 14.57 -4.21 7.74
CA ASN A 83 14.69 -4.58 9.16
C ASN A 83 14.22 -3.45 10.07
#